data_AF-A0A815HSX4-F1
#
_entry.id   AF-A0A815HSX4-F1
#
_cell.length_a   1.000
_cell.length_b   1.000
_cell.length_c   1.000
_cell.angle_alpha   90.00
_cell.angle_beta   90.00
_cell.angle_gamma   90.00
#
_symmetry.space_group_name_H-M   'P 1'
#
loop_
_entity.id
_entity.type
_entity.pdbx_description
1 polymer ?
#
loop_
_entity_poly.entity_id
_entity_poly.type
_entity_poly.pdbx_seq_one_letter_code
_entity_poly.pdbx_strand_id
1 'polypeptide(L)'
;MFIILTLVFVSLFVLYVKHKYFTSRRSIPSLPGHFLFGNLFQSGLLRGTSLPQVYASFKNKLGDIYEIKLGFLHAIIVGDIDDVKYILTHRYIYDQSNFAVELLGVFIPDGFITLKGAKFKRHASIIMPLFRHGKILSNFDLIINCTDELLNNWCSSSLDHIHCDILQQCQNLLLEIFGFIGFDYDFDTLGGTKNNELTEALRNYIAMMQLGAYLPNFLLRAYMKLSPKYRRIQTTIKRYLYRMIEQELTETPESRAQRKKTSLIASLVASLQIDEQAEERKSEEEKKGLIRREILGEMLVSCC
;
A
#
# COMPACT_ATOMS: atom_id res chain seq x y z
N MET A 1 5.21 -44.97 11.47
CA MET A 1 6.29 -44.06 11.92
C MET A 1 6.18 -42.67 11.29
N PHE A 2 6.13 -42.53 9.95
CA PHE A 2 5.98 -41.22 9.29
C PHE A 2 4.73 -40.42 9.71
N ILE A 3 3.56 -41.07 9.81
CA ILE A 3 2.31 -40.40 10.22
C ILE A 3 2.39 -39.88 11.66
N ILE A 4 3.07 -40.60 12.55
CA ILE A 4 3.24 -40.19 13.95
C ILE A 4 4.21 -39.02 14.02
N LEU A 5 5.31 -39.08 13.26
CA LEU A 5 6.29 -38.00 13.18
C LEU A 5 5.68 -36.70 12.62
N THR A 6 4.84 -36.80 11.58
CA THR A 6 4.14 -35.64 11.02
C THR A 6 3.13 -35.06 12.00
N LEU A 7 2.36 -35.89 12.71
CA LEU A 7 1.43 -35.42 13.75
C LEU A 7 2.14 -34.72 14.91
N VAL A 8 3.28 -35.26 15.37
CA VAL A 8 4.10 -34.64 16.41
C VAL A 8 4.67 -33.31 15.93
N PHE A 9 5.18 -33.25 14.69
CA PHE A 9 5.69 -32.00 14.11
C PHE A 9 4.59 -30.94 13.98
N VAL A 10 3.41 -31.32 13.48
CA VAL A 10 2.26 -30.42 13.40
C VAL A 10 1.83 -29.94 14.78
N SER A 11 1.78 -30.84 15.78
CA SER A 11 1.43 -30.49 17.17
C SER A 11 2.43 -29.51 17.79
N LEU A 12 3.74 -29.78 17.66
CA LEU A 12 4.80 -28.87 18.14
C LEU A 12 4.78 -27.54 17.40
N PHE A 13 4.54 -27.54 16.10
CA PHE A 13 4.38 -26.32 15.30
C PHE A 13 3.18 -25.50 15.77
N VAL A 14 2.05 -26.15 16.02
CA VAL A 14 0.82 -25.54 16.54
C VAL A 14 1.05 -24.96 17.94
N LEU A 15 1.74 -25.67 18.82
CA LEU A 15 2.10 -25.19 20.16
C LEU A 15 3.08 -24.00 20.10
N TYR A 16 4.08 -24.06 19.21
CA TYR A 16 5.00 -22.96 18.95
C TYR A 16 4.24 -21.71 18.46
N VAL A 17 3.34 -21.88 17.49
CA VAL A 17 2.50 -20.79 16.97
C VAL A 17 1.63 -20.21 18.08
N LYS A 18 0.98 -21.07 18.89
CA LYS A 18 0.17 -20.64 20.04
C LYS A 18 1.00 -19.83 21.03
N HIS A 19 2.17 -20.32 21.42
CA HIS A 19 3.02 -19.65 22.39
C HIS A 19 3.57 -18.32 21.86
N LYS A 20 3.99 -18.29 20.59
CA LYS A 20 4.60 -17.11 19.97
C LYS A 20 3.57 -16.02 19.65
N TYR A 21 2.38 -16.38 19.17
CA TYR A 21 1.42 -15.42 18.62
C TYR A 21 0.13 -15.24 19.43
N PHE A 22 -0.29 -16.23 20.24
CA PHE A 22 -1.63 -16.23 20.85
C PHE A 22 -1.63 -16.18 22.39
N THR A 23 -0.48 -16.10 23.05
CA THR A 23 -0.40 -15.94 24.50
C THR A 23 -0.89 -14.55 24.90
N SER A 24 -2.06 -14.47 25.57
CA SER A 24 -2.59 -13.18 26.00
C SER A 24 -1.73 -12.53 27.07
N ARG A 25 -1.58 -11.22 26.97
CA ARG A 25 -0.94 -10.43 28.01
C ARG A 25 -1.98 -10.20 29.10
N ARG A 26 -1.73 -10.73 30.31
CA ARG A 26 -2.70 -10.72 31.43
C ARG A 26 -3.22 -9.33 31.81
N SER A 27 -2.54 -8.27 31.42
CA SER A 27 -2.87 -6.87 31.76
C SER A 27 -3.76 -6.16 30.73
N ILE A 28 -4.05 -6.75 29.56
CA ILE A 28 -4.82 -6.09 28.50
C ILE A 28 -6.12 -6.86 28.26
N PRO A 29 -7.29 -6.19 28.26
CA PRO A 29 -8.57 -6.83 27.96
C PRO A 29 -8.57 -7.54 26.59
N SER A 30 -9.03 -8.78 26.54
CA SER A 30 -9.23 -9.52 25.30
C SER A 30 -10.45 -10.42 25.41
N LEU A 31 -11.15 -10.64 24.29
CA LEU A 31 -12.21 -11.65 24.24
C LEU A 31 -11.59 -13.05 24.15
N PRO A 32 -12.20 -14.06 24.79
CA PRO A 32 -11.80 -15.44 24.60
C PRO A 32 -11.96 -15.81 23.11
N GLY A 33 -10.90 -16.34 22.52
CA GLY A 33 -10.84 -16.68 21.10
C GLY A 33 -10.50 -18.15 20.87
N HIS A 34 -10.72 -18.61 19.64
CA HIS A 34 -10.31 -19.93 19.18
C HIS A 34 -8.79 -20.11 19.31
N PHE A 35 -8.33 -21.33 19.61
CA PHE A 35 -6.94 -21.57 19.97
C PHE A 35 -5.91 -21.28 18.86
N LEU A 36 -6.28 -21.44 17.59
CA LEU A 36 -5.44 -21.18 16.41
C LEU A 36 -5.76 -19.89 15.66
N PHE A 37 -6.98 -19.39 15.81
CA PHE A 37 -7.50 -18.31 14.96
C PHE A 37 -7.91 -17.08 15.78
N GLY A 38 -7.76 -17.16 17.11
CA GLY A 38 -8.18 -16.14 18.04
C GLY A 38 -9.64 -15.76 17.81
N ASN A 39 -9.82 -14.48 17.58
CA ASN A 39 -11.08 -13.80 17.42
C ASN A 39 -11.62 -13.83 15.98
N LEU A 40 -10.93 -14.48 15.02
CA LEU A 40 -11.30 -14.43 13.60
C LEU A 40 -12.75 -14.91 13.34
N PHE A 41 -13.15 -16.06 13.88
CA PHE A 41 -14.50 -16.59 13.66
C PHE A 41 -15.60 -15.76 14.36
N GLN A 42 -15.29 -15.20 15.54
CA GLN A 42 -16.26 -14.37 16.28
C GLN A 42 -16.32 -12.92 15.79
N SER A 43 -15.31 -12.46 15.05
CA SER A 43 -15.28 -11.11 14.48
C SER A 43 -16.31 -10.90 13.37
N GLY A 44 -16.78 -11.98 12.73
CA GLY A 44 -17.65 -11.87 11.56
C GLY A 44 -16.92 -11.51 10.26
N LEU A 45 -15.59 -11.33 10.26
CA LEU A 45 -14.82 -11.00 9.04
C LEU A 45 -15.05 -12.02 7.91
N LEU A 46 -15.05 -13.31 8.24
CA LEU A 46 -15.31 -14.37 7.26
C LEU A 46 -16.77 -14.41 6.76
N ARG A 47 -17.66 -13.64 7.39
CA ARG A 47 -19.08 -13.48 7.03
C ARG A 47 -19.38 -12.13 6.38
N GLY A 48 -18.35 -11.33 6.06
CA GLY A 48 -18.49 -10.04 5.38
C GLY A 48 -18.57 -8.82 6.30
N THR A 49 -18.39 -8.97 7.62
CA THR A 49 -18.26 -7.82 8.53
C THR A 49 -16.99 -7.04 8.20
N SER A 50 -17.06 -5.71 8.10
CA SER A 50 -15.88 -4.89 7.80
C SER A 50 -14.99 -4.70 9.04
N LEU A 51 -13.68 -4.50 8.84
CA LEU A 51 -12.75 -4.25 9.95
C LEU A 51 -13.18 -3.11 10.88
N PRO A 52 -13.70 -1.96 10.39
CA PRO A 52 -14.22 -0.91 11.28
C PRO A 52 -15.36 -1.37 12.18
N GLN A 53 -16.27 -2.20 11.66
CA GLN A 53 -17.36 -2.78 12.46
C GLN A 53 -16.82 -3.74 13.52
N VAL A 54 -15.80 -4.54 13.18
CA VAL A 54 -15.10 -5.38 14.16
C VAL A 54 -14.51 -4.52 15.26
N TYR A 55 -13.76 -3.47 14.93
CA TYR A 55 -13.14 -2.59 15.92
C TYR A 55 -14.18 -1.91 16.81
N ALA A 56 -15.26 -1.38 16.23
CA ALA A 56 -16.36 -0.80 17.01
C ALA A 56 -17.00 -1.83 17.97
N SER A 57 -17.24 -3.05 17.50
CA SER A 57 -17.86 -4.10 18.34
C SER A 57 -16.96 -4.56 19.50
N PHE A 58 -15.64 -4.57 19.30
CA PHE A 58 -14.66 -4.92 20.34
C PHE A 58 -14.50 -3.76 21.32
N LYS A 59 -14.38 -2.52 20.82
CA LYS A 59 -14.32 -1.31 21.64
C LYS A 59 -15.52 -1.22 22.59
N ASN A 60 -16.73 -1.45 22.09
CA ASN A 60 -17.95 -1.42 22.90
C ASN A 60 -17.97 -2.46 24.04
N LYS A 61 -17.21 -3.55 23.91
CA LYS A 61 -17.16 -4.65 24.90
C LYS A 61 -15.98 -4.55 25.86
N LEU A 62 -14.85 -4.02 25.38
CA LEU A 62 -13.55 -4.09 26.07
C LEU A 62 -13.01 -2.72 26.49
N GLY A 63 -13.61 -1.63 26.01
CA GLY A 63 -13.13 -0.26 26.23
C GLY A 63 -12.14 0.21 25.15
N ASP A 64 -11.39 1.26 25.46
CA ASP A 64 -10.51 1.95 24.51
C ASP A 64 -9.17 1.24 24.27
N ILE A 65 -8.76 0.33 25.14
CA ILE A 65 -7.52 -0.44 25.00
C ILE A 65 -7.84 -1.92 25.08
N TYR A 66 -7.57 -2.64 23.99
CA TYR A 66 -7.86 -4.08 23.95
C TYR A 66 -6.95 -4.85 22.98
N GLU A 67 -6.82 -6.15 23.24
CA GLU A 67 -6.05 -7.08 22.42
C GLU A 67 -6.98 -7.80 21.43
N ILE A 68 -6.64 -7.76 20.15
CA ILE A 68 -7.32 -8.51 19.09
C ILE A 68 -6.37 -9.51 18.42
N LYS A 69 -6.87 -10.74 18.25
CA LYS A 69 -6.17 -11.84 17.56
C LYS A 69 -6.98 -12.26 16.35
N LEU A 70 -6.57 -11.92 15.13
CA LEU A 70 -7.27 -12.30 13.90
C LEU A 70 -6.36 -13.22 13.07
N GLY A 71 -6.44 -14.52 13.33
CA GLY A 71 -5.48 -15.47 12.74
C GLY A 71 -4.06 -15.07 13.12
N PHE A 72 -3.20 -14.82 12.12
CA PHE A 72 -1.79 -14.45 12.33
C PHE A 72 -1.57 -13.01 12.80
N LEU A 73 -2.61 -12.16 12.73
CA LEU A 73 -2.55 -10.80 13.24
C LEU A 73 -2.84 -10.80 14.73
N HIS A 74 -1.87 -10.36 15.52
CA HIS A 74 -2.06 -10.03 16.93
C HIS A 74 -1.71 -8.56 17.10
N ALA A 75 -2.72 -7.76 17.47
CA ALA A 75 -2.57 -6.32 17.68
C ALA A 75 -3.19 -5.89 19.01
N ILE A 76 -2.58 -4.89 19.63
CA ILE A 76 -3.20 -4.09 20.69
C ILE A 76 -3.81 -2.88 20.00
N ILE A 77 -5.11 -2.70 20.16
CA ILE A 77 -5.84 -1.55 19.67
C ILE A 77 -5.88 -0.52 20.80
N VAL A 78 -5.53 0.71 20.45
CA VAL A 78 -5.49 1.86 21.36
C VAL A 78 -6.36 2.94 20.74
N GLY A 79 -7.42 3.32 21.46
CA GLY A 79 -8.40 4.30 21.04
C GLY A 79 -8.47 5.54 21.92
N ASP A 80 -7.77 5.54 23.06
CA ASP A 80 -7.65 6.72 23.92
C ASP A 80 -6.77 7.79 23.26
N ILE A 81 -7.19 9.06 23.32
CA ILE A 81 -6.54 10.14 22.57
C ILE A 81 -5.14 10.46 23.11
N ASP A 82 -4.94 10.38 24.42
CA ASP A 82 -3.67 10.69 25.06
C ASP A 82 -2.65 9.58 24.78
N ASP A 83 -3.10 8.31 24.83
CA ASP A 83 -2.27 7.17 24.46
C ASP A 83 -1.92 7.16 22.97
N VAL A 84 -2.89 7.45 22.08
CA VAL A 84 -2.63 7.57 20.64
C VAL A 84 -1.62 8.68 20.36
N LYS A 85 -1.77 9.84 21.01
CA LYS A 85 -0.82 10.95 20.90
C LYS A 85 0.56 10.53 21.39
N TYR A 86 0.65 9.83 22.53
CA TYR A 86 1.90 9.34 23.07
C TYR A 86 2.60 8.40 22.07
N ILE A 87 1.88 7.41 21.54
CA ILE A 87 2.42 6.45 20.56
C ILE A 87 2.92 7.16 19.30
N LEU A 88 2.12 8.07 18.73
CA LEU A 88 2.46 8.73 17.45
C LEU A 88 3.61 9.74 17.58
N THR A 89 3.82 10.30 18.77
CA THR A 89 4.92 11.25 19.05
C THR A 89 6.22 10.57 19.46
N HIS A 90 6.15 9.39 20.09
CA HIS A 90 7.32 8.64 20.58
C HIS A 90 7.83 7.62 19.55
N ARG A 91 8.15 8.09 18.33
CA ARG A 91 8.58 7.23 17.20
C ARG A 91 9.88 6.45 17.42
N TYR A 92 10.67 6.81 18.43
CA TYR A 92 11.87 6.06 18.82
C TYR A 92 11.55 4.81 19.65
N ILE A 93 10.35 4.76 20.24
CA ILE A 93 9.82 3.60 20.97
C ILE A 93 8.89 2.79 20.06
N TYR A 94 8.00 3.48 19.35
CA TYR A 94 6.99 2.88 18.50
C TYR A 94 7.31 3.14 17.02
N ASP A 95 7.65 2.08 16.31
CA ASP A 95 7.83 2.09 14.87
C ASP A 95 6.74 1.25 14.19
N GLN A 96 6.66 1.29 12.85
CA GLN A 96 5.73 0.47 12.08
C GLN A 96 5.85 -1.01 12.46
N SER A 97 4.74 -1.74 12.45
CA SER A 97 4.78 -3.18 12.74
C SER A 97 5.57 -3.94 11.68
N ASN A 98 6.48 -4.84 12.08
CA ASN A 98 7.16 -5.74 11.14
C ASN A 98 6.15 -6.58 10.36
N PHE A 99 5.04 -6.97 10.99
CA PHE A 99 3.97 -7.69 10.31
C PHE A 99 3.39 -6.88 9.14
N ALA A 100 3.08 -5.61 9.37
CA ALA A 100 2.51 -4.74 8.34
C ALA A 100 3.53 -4.48 7.22
N VAL A 101 4.79 -4.22 7.57
CA VAL A 101 5.88 -4.03 6.60
C VAL A 101 6.11 -5.29 5.75
N GLU A 102 6.16 -6.47 6.36
CA GLU A 102 6.37 -7.72 5.63
C GLU A 102 5.19 -8.06 4.72
N LEU A 103 3.96 -7.84 5.19
CA LEU A 103 2.75 -8.09 4.40
C LEU A 103 2.66 -7.15 3.20
N LEU A 104 2.82 -5.83 3.42
CA LEU A 104 2.78 -4.84 2.35
C LEU A 104 3.99 -5.01 1.41
N GLY A 105 5.17 -5.34 1.94
CA GLY A 105 6.39 -5.55 1.16
C GLY A 105 6.34 -6.78 0.24
N VAL A 106 5.39 -7.70 0.43
CA VAL A 106 5.12 -8.77 -0.54
C VAL A 106 4.54 -8.20 -1.83
N PHE A 107 3.68 -7.19 -1.72
CA PHE A 107 3.08 -6.51 -2.85
C PHE A 107 4.02 -5.43 -3.38
N ILE A 108 4.37 -4.47 -2.53
CA ILE A 108 5.08 -3.25 -2.90
C ILE A 108 6.47 -3.27 -2.25
N PRO A 109 7.42 -4.06 -2.81
CA PRO A 109 8.76 -4.14 -2.27
C PRO A 109 9.46 -2.78 -2.41
N ASP A 110 10.18 -2.38 -1.37
CA ASP A 110 10.96 -1.14 -1.32
C ASP A 110 10.16 0.16 -1.49
N GLY A 111 8.83 0.12 -1.43
CA GLY A 111 8.00 1.32 -1.48
C GLY A 111 7.91 2.02 -0.12
N PHE A 112 7.73 3.34 -0.11
CA PHE A 112 7.83 4.21 1.05
C PHE A 112 7.15 3.70 2.32
N ILE A 113 5.94 3.15 2.19
CA ILE A 113 5.11 2.65 3.31
C ILE A 113 5.66 1.37 3.97
N THR A 114 6.65 0.72 3.36
CA THR A 114 7.29 -0.52 3.82
C THR A 114 8.70 -0.29 4.38
N LEU A 115 9.15 0.97 4.43
CA LEU A 115 10.52 1.31 4.78
C LEU A 115 10.64 1.77 6.24
N LYS A 116 11.82 1.52 6.81
CA LYS A 116 12.18 1.95 8.17
C LYS A 116 13.57 2.57 8.21
N GLY A 117 13.88 3.26 9.31
CA GLY A 117 15.23 3.73 9.63
C GLY A 117 15.86 4.66 8.57
N ALA A 118 17.14 4.45 8.27
CA ALA A 118 17.90 5.24 7.30
C ALA A 118 17.28 5.18 5.89
N LYS A 119 16.83 4.00 5.47
CA LYS A 119 16.18 3.81 4.17
C LYS A 119 14.91 4.65 4.04
N PHE A 120 14.04 4.63 5.05
CA PHE A 120 12.87 5.51 5.09
C PHE A 120 13.25 6.99 4.99
N LYS A 121 14.25 7.44 5.77
CA LYS A 121 14.70 8.85 5.76
C LYS A 121 15.18 9.28 4.36
N ARG A 122 15.95 8.43 3.68
CA ARG A 122 16.44 8.67 2.31
C ARG A 122 15.27 8.85 1.34
N HIS A 123 14.33 7.91 1.30
CA HIS A 123 13.17 7.99 0.42
C HIS A 123 12.25 9.17 0.77
N ALA A 124 12.02 9.44 2.07
CA ALA A 124 11.25 10.59 2.54
C ALA A 124 11.82 11.91 2.04
N SER A 125 13.15 12.05 2.02
CA SER A 125 13.82 13.28 1.57
C SER A 125 13.57 13.59 0.09
N ILE A 126 13.24 12.58 -0.71
CA ILE A 126 12.97 12.69 -2.15
C ILE A 126 11.47 12.92 -2.41
N ILE A 127 10.61 12.19 -1.68
CA ILE A 127 9.16 12.14 -1.94
C ILE A 127 8.41 13.26 -1.22
N MET A 128 8.67 13.48 0.08
CA MET A 128 7.92 14.44 0.90
C MET A 128 7.96 15.90 0.38
N PRO A 129 9.04 16.40 -0.24
CA PRO A 129 9.04 17.74 -0.81
C PRO A 129 7.96 17.99 -1.88
N LEU A 130 7.47 16.94 -2.55
CA LEU A 130 6.45 17.03 -3.59
C LEU A 130 5.06 17.29 -3.02
N PHE A 131 4.82 16.89 -1.77
CA PHE A 131 3.54 17.08 -1.07
C PHE A 131 3.49 18.38 -0.25
N ARG A 132 4.41 19.32 -0.51
CA ARG A 132 4.37 20.65 0.12
C ARG A 132 3.24 21.49 -0.49
N HIS A 133 2.61 22.32 0.34
CA HIS A 133 1.48 23.18 -0.04
C HIS A 133 1.67 23.91 -1.39
N GLY A 134 2.80 24.59 -1.58
CA GLY A 134 3.06 25.33 -2.83
C GLY A 134 3.17 24.45 -4.09
N LYS A 135 3.41 23.14 -3.94
CA LYS A 135 3.46 22.17 -5.05
C LYS A 135 2.10 21.59 -5.38
N ILE A 136 1.25 21.42 -4.37
CA ILE A 136 -0.12 21.01 -4.58
C ILE A 136 -0.89 22.12 -5.30
N LEU A 137 -0.69 23.38 -4.88
CA LEU A 137 -1.33 24.53 -5.51
C LEU A 137 -0.95 24.73 -6.99
N SER A 138 0.27 24.40 -7.41
CA SER A 138 0.64 24.52 -8.82
C SER A 138 -0.09 23.55 -9.74
N ASN A 139 -0.75 22.53 -9.19
CA ASN A 139 -1.54 21.56 -9.93
C ASN A 139 -3.06 21.81 -9.81
N PHE A 140 -3.47 22.94 -9.24
CA PHE A 140 -4.89 23.22 -8.98
C PHE A 140 -5.71 23.31 -10.26
N ASP A 141 -5.20 23.98 -11.29
CA ASP A 141 -5.87 24.07 -12.60
C ASP A 141 -6.06 22.68 -13.23
N LEU A 142 -5.08 21.79 -13.06
CA LEU A 142 -5.18 20.41 -13.53
C LEU A 142 -6.31 19.65 -12.82
N ILE A 143 -6.38 19.78 -11.49
CA ILE A 143 -7.43 19.16 -10.68
C ILE A 143 -8.81 19.68 -11.11
N ILE A 144 -8.94 20.98 -11.36
CA ILE A 144 -10.18 21.58 -11.89
C ILE A 144 -10.51 20.97 -13.25
N ASN A 145 -9.56 20.94 -14.19
CA ASN A 145 -9.80 20.41 -15.53
C ASN A 145 -10.28 18.96 -15.52
N CYS A 146 -9.65 18.08 -14.73
CA CYS A 146 -10.10 16.69 -14.59
C CYS A 146 -11.51 16.59 -13.98
N THR A 147 -11.82 17.48 -13.03
CA THR A 147 -13.15 17.53 -12.39
C THR A 147 -14.21 18.03 -13.37
N ASP A 148 -13.90 19.07 -14.15
CA ASP A 148 -14.78 19.61 -15.19
C ASP A 148 -15.03 18.58 -16.28
N GLU A 149 -14.01 17.82 -16.70
CA GLU A 149 -14.17 16.70 -17.64
C GLU A 149 -15.15 15.66 -17.12
N LEU A 150 -15.01 15.22 -15.86
CA LEU A 150 -15.94 14.29 -15.23
C LEU A 150 -17.38 14.85 -15.22
N LEU A 151 -17.55 16.11 -14.82
CA LEU A 151 -18.86 16.76 -14.75
C LEU A 151 -19.48 16.92 -16.15
N ASN A 152 -18.69 17.28 -17.15
CA ASN A 152 -19.14 17.36 -18.54
C ASN A 152 -19.58 15.99 -19.08
N ASN A 153 -18.87 14.91 -18.71
CA ASN A 153 -19.26 13.55 -19.06
C ASN A 153 -20.58 13.14 -18.40
N TRP A 154 -20.83 13.58 -17.17
CA TRP A 154 -22.12 13.37 -16.52
C TRP A 154 -23.25 14.16 -17.19
N CYS A 155 -23.05 15.46 -17.44
CA CYS A 155 -24.04 16.33 -18.07
C CYS A 155 -24.37 15.92 -19.52
N SER A 156 -23.39 15.41 -20.26
CA SER A 156 -23.61 14.91 -21.63
C SER A 156 -24.37 13.57 -21.66
N SER A 157 -24.31 12.79 -20.57
CA SER A 157 -24.98 11.50 -20.48
C SER A 157 -26.48 11.60 -20.15
N SER A 158 -26.90 12.63 -19.41
CA SER A 158 -28.32 12.88 -19.07
C SER A 158 -28.51 14.29 -18.52
N LEU A 159 -29.55 14.99 -18.98
CA LEU A 159 -29.88 16.36 -18.56
C LEU A 159 -30.72 16.42 -17.27
N ASP A 160 -31.49 15.38 -16.96
CA ASP A 160 -32.43 15.40 -15.82
C ASP A 160 -31.89 14.63 -14.61
N HIS A 161 -31.36 13.41 -14.81
CA HIS A 161 -30.90 12.54 -13.72
C HIS A 161 -29.66 11.75 -14.12
N ILE A 162 -28.63 11.78 -13.28
CA ILE A 162 -27.39 11.01 -13.46
C ILE A 162 -27.46 9.78 -12.55
N HIS A 163 -27.45 8.59 -13.15
CA HIS A 163 -27.37 7.33 -12.42
C HIS A 163 -25.97 6.73 -12.59
N CYS A 164 -25.08 6.96 -11.63
CA CYS A 164 -23.70 6.48 -11.66
C CYS A 164 -23.23 5.94 -10.30
N ASP A 165 -22.19 5.10 -10.33
CA ASP A 165 -21.48 4.67 -9.14
C ASP A 165 -20.45 5.74 -8.74
N ILE A 166 -20.81 6.60 -7.79
CA ILE A 166 -19.96 7.70 -7.32
C ILE A 166 -18.60 7.21 -6.80
N LEU A 167 -18.54 6.03 -6.16
CA LEU A 167 -17.26 5.50 -5.68
C LEU A 167 -16.34 5.21 -6.86
N GLN A 168 -16.87 4.55 -7.90
CA GLN A 168 -16.10 4.24 -9.10
C GLN A 168 -15.68 5.52 -9.85
N GLN A 169 -16.56 6.52 -9.93
CA GLN A 169 -16.26 7.81 -10.58
C GLN A 169 -15.18 8.58 -9.82
N CYS A 170 -15.25 8.67 -8.48
CA CYS A 170 -14.23 9.31 -7.68
C CYS A 170 -12.87 8.58 -7.76
N GLN A 171 -12.88 7.25 -7.81
CA GLN A 171 -11.65 6.48 -8.02
C GLN A 171 -11.00 6.76 -9.38
N ASN A 172 -11.81 6.88 -10.45
CA ASN A 172 -11.30 7.24 -11.77
C ASN A 172 -10.71 8.65 -11.76
N LEU A 173 -11.46 9.63 -11.22
CA LEU A 173 -10.99 11.01 -11.11
C LEU A 173 -9.66 11.10 -10.35
N LEU A 174 -9.54 10.41 -9.21
CA LEU A 174 -8.31 10.40 -8.44
C LEU A 174 -7.17 9.75 -9.20
N LEU A 175 -7.42 8.62 -9.87
CA LEU A 175 -6.39 7.95 -10.68
C LEU A 175 -5.91 8.83 -11.82
N GLU A 176 -6.81 9.57 -12.48
CA GLU A 176 -6.49 10.53 -13.54
C GLU A 176 -5.60 11.67 -13.01
N ILE A 177 -6.03 12.31 -11.93
CA ILE A 177 -5.29 13.40 -11.27
C ILE A 177 -3.89 12.93 -10.85
N PHE A 178 -3.79 11.75 -10.22
CA PHE A 178 -2.50 11.20 -9.80
C PHE A 178 -1.63 10.78 -10.98
N GLY A 179 -2.22 10.30 -12.08
CA GLY A 179 -1.51 10.03 -13.33
C GLY A 179 -0.82 11.25 -13.88
N PHE A 180 -1.56 12.34 -14.00
CA PHE A 180 -1.00 13.59 -14.49
C PHE A 180 0.03 14.20 -13.53
N ILE A 181 -0.34 14.40 -12.26
CA ILE A 181 0.55 15.07 -11.29
C ILE A 181 1.78 14.22 -10.98
N GLY A 182 1.59 12.91 -10.81
CA GLY A 182 2.64 12.00 -10.40
C GLY A 182 3.53 11.58 -11.57
N PHE A 183 2.94 11.16 -12.68
CA PHE A 183 3.62 10.43 -13.73
C PHE A 183 3.60 11.12 -15.09
N ASP A 184 2.93 12.27 -15.20
CA ASP A 184 2.65 12.95 -16.46
C ASP A 184 2.02 11.97 -17.48
N TYR A 185 1.10 11.14 -16.99
CA TYR A 185 0.48 10.07 -17.72
C TYR A 185 -1.03 10.18 -17.67
N ASP A 186 -1.63 10.26 -18.86
CA ASP A 186 -3.07 10.21 -19.08
C ASP A 186 -3.52 8.74 -19.00
N PHE A 187 -4.33 8.43 -17.98
CA PHE A 187 -4.90 7.08 -17.84
C PHE A 187 -6.18 6.91 -18.65
N ASP A 188 -6.74 7.97 -19.22
CA ASP A 188 -7.98 7.98 -20.00
C ASP A 188 -9.11 7.25 -19.24
N THR A 189 -9.20 7.47 -17.93
CA THR A 189 -10.18 6.83 -17.05
C THR A 189 -11.53 7.53 -17.08
N LEU A 190 -11.56 8.77 -17.60
CA LEU A 190 -12.74 9.62 -17.71
C LEU A 190 -13.39 9.52 -19.09
N GLY A 191 -12.61 9.31 -20.17
CA GLY A 191 -13.07 9.33 -21.56
C GLY A 191 -13.89 8.11 -22.03
N GLY A 192 -14.06 7.09 -21.18
CA GLY A 192 -14.99 5.96 -21.39
C GLY A 192 -14.74 5.06 -22.61
N THR A 193 -13.71 5.34 -23.42
CA THR A 193 -13.51 4.73 -24.75
C THR A 193 -12.36 3.72 -24.80
N LYS A 194 -11.56 3.57 -23.74
CA LYS A 194 -10.53 2.52 -23.64
C LYS A 194 -10.56 1.85 -22.27
N ASN A 195 -10.68 0.52 -22.27
CA ASN A 195 -10.23 -0.28 -21.14
C ASN A 195 -8.71 -0.11 -21.04
N ASN A 196 -8.26 0.87 -20.25
CA ASN A 196 -6.83 1.05 -20.01
C ASN A 196 -6.32 -0.19 -19.27
N GLU A 197 -5.52 -0.97 -19.98
CA GLU A 197 -4.90 -2.20 -19.49
C GLU A 197 -4.17 -1.99 -18.16
N LEU A 198 -3.57 -0.81 -17.96
CA LEU A 198 -2.89 -0.44 -16.73
C LEU A 198 -3.88 -0.23 -15.58
N THR A 199 -4.97 0.51 -15.82
CA THR A 199 -6.03 0.76 -14.83
C THR A 199 -6.67 -0.56 -14.37
N GLU A 200 -6.97 -1.47 -15.29
CA GLU A 200 -7.49 -2.79 -14.96
C GLU A 200 -6.47 -3.62 -14.15
N ALA A 201 -5.18 -3.55 -14.52
CA ALA A 201 -4.12 -4.22 -13.79
C ALA A 201 -3.98 -3.68 -12.35
N LEU A 202 -4.02 -2.35 -12.17
CA LEU A 202 -3.96 -1.70 -10.85
C LEU A 202 -5.16 -2.08 -9.97
N ARG A 203 -6.38 -2.03 -10.49
CA ARG A 203 -7.58 -2.46 -9.73
C ARG A 203 -7.51 -3.91 -9.29
N ASN A 204 -7.13 -4.80 -10.20
CA ASN A 204 -6.93 -6.22 -9.87
C ASN A 204 -5.81 -6.41 -8.84
N TYR A 205 -4.75 -5.61 -8.91
CA TYR A 205 -3.64 -5.67 -7.98
C TYR A 205 -4.05 -5.26 -6.56
N ILE A 206 -4.80 -4.16 -6.40
CA ILE A 206 -5.34 -3.71 -5.10
C ILE A 206 -6.30 -4.75 -4.50
N ALA A 207 -7.20 -5.32 -5.31
CA ALA A 207 -8.11 -6.38 -4.84
C ALA A 207 -7.35 -7.60 -4.29
N MET A 208 -6.21 -7.96 -4.90
CA MET A 208 -5.36 -9.05 -4.41
C MET A 208 -4.63 -8.67 -3.11
N MET A 209 -4.24 -7.40 -2.93
CA MET A 209 -3.69 -6.91 -1.66
C MET A 209 -4.68 -7.09 -0.51
N GLN A 210 -5.94 -6.73 -0.72
CA GLN A 210 -7.00 -6.88 0.28
C GLN A 210 -7.25 -8.35 0.65
N LEU A 211 -7.24 -9.26 -0.32
CA LEU A 211 -7.39 -10.70 -0.07
C LEU A 211 -6.15 -11.28 0.64
N GLY A 212 -4.96 -10.82 0.30
CA GLY A 212 -3.70 -11.25 0.90
C GLY A 212 -3.53 -10.89 2.36
N ALA A 213 -4.25 -9.88 2.86
CA ALA A 213 -4.20 -9.45 4.26
C ALA A 213 -4.61 -10.54 5.28
N TYR A 214 -5.34 -11.56 4.82
CA TYR A 214 -5.82 -12.67 5.67
C TYR A 214 -4.96 -13.93 5.56
N LEU A 215 -3.97 -13.96 4.67
CA LEU A 215 -3.13 -15.12 4.40
C LEU A 215 -1.75 -14.97 5.06
N PRO A 216 -1.13 -16.07 5.53
CA PRO A 216 0.29 -16.07 5.88
C PRO A 216 1.17 -15.59 4.74
N ASN A 217 2.18 -14.77 5.06
CA ASN A 217 3.13 -14.23 4.07
C ASN A 217 3.78 -15.31 3.19
N PHE A 218 4.08 -16.50 3.72
CA PHE A 218 4.67 -17.58 2.93
C PHE A 218 3.69 -18.17 1.89
N LEU A 219 2.42 -18.35 2.27
CA LEU A 219 1.37 -18.82 1.35
C LEU A 219 1.07 -17.76 0.29
N LEU A 220 1.02 -16.50 0.70
CA LEU A 220 0.82 -15.38 -0.22
C LEU A 220 1.95 -15.30 -1.26
N ARG A 221 3.22 -15.38 -0.82
CA ARG A 221 4.38 -15.42 -1.72
C ARG A 221 4.33 -16.62 -2.68
N ALA A 222 3.93 -17.79 -2.20
CA ALA A 222 3.76 -18.98 -3.04
C ALA A 222 2.63 -18.79 -4.07
N TYR A 223 1.47 -18.29 -3.63
CA TYR A 223 0.32 -18.00 -4.49
C TYR A 223 0.69 -17.01 -5.60
N MET A 224 1.38 -15.93 -5.26
CA MET A 224 1.84 -14.92 -6.22
C MET A 224 2.83 -15.49 -7.24
N LYS A 225 3.78 -16.32 -6.80
CA LYS A 225 4.73 -16.97 -7.72
C LYS A 225 4.03 -17.98 -8.64
N LEU A 226 3.06 -18.73 -8.12
CA LEU A 226 2.41 -19.81 -8.87
C LEU A 226 1.32 -19.28 -9.82
N SER A 227 0.56 -18.27 -9.40
CA SER A 227 -0.58 -17.74 -10.15
C SER A 227 -0.15 -17.05 -11.46
N PRO A 228 -0.54 -17.57 -12.63
CA PRO A 228 -0.24 -16.93 -13.91
C PRO A 228 -0.97 -15.59 -14.06
N LYS A 229 -2.15 -15.44 -13.45
CA LYS A 229 -2.89 -14.16 -13.42
C LYS A 229 -2.07 -13.08 -12.72
N TYR A 230 -1.47 -13.40 -11.57
CA TYR A 230 -0.66 -12.44 -10.81
C TYR A 230 0.59 -12.02 -11.58
N ARG A 231 1.28 -12.97 -12.21
CA ARG A 231 2.44 -12.67 -13.06
C ARG A 231 2.09 -11.75 -14.21
N ARG A 232 0.93 -11.94 -14.86
CA ARG A 232 0.46 -11.04 -15.94
C ARG A 232 0.23 -9.63 -15.42
N ILE A 233 -0.49 -9.47 -14.30
CA ILE A 233 -0.77 -8.16 -13.68
C ILE A 233 0.54 -7.43 -13.35
N GLN A 234 1.48 -8.09 -12.69
CA GLN A 234 2.78 -7.48 -12.38
C GLN A 234 3.57 -7.08 -13.62
N THR A 235 3.56 -7.92 -14.67
CA THR A 235 4.27 -7.62 -15.91
C THR A 235 3.65 -6.43 -16.62
N THR A 236 2.32 -6.34 -16.68
CA THR A 236 1.61 -5.18 -17.23
C THR A 236 1.99 -3.91 -16.48
N ILE A 237 1.84 -3.89 -15.15
CA ILE A 237 2.17 -2.70 -14.36
C ILE A 237 3.63 -2.30 -14.55
N LYS A 238 4.57 -3.24 -14.39
CA LYS A 238 6.00 -2.96 -14.56
C LYS A 238 6.31 -2.40 -15.95
N ARG A 239 5.70 -2.96 -17.00
CA ARG A 239 5.92 -2.48 -18.38
C ARG A 239 5.54 -1.01 -18.53
N TYR A 240 4.40 -0.58 -18.00
CA TYR A 240 4.01 0.83 -18.08
C TYR A 240 4.90 1.72 -17.19
N LEU A 241 5.21 1.29 -15.97
CA LEU A 241 6.09 2.06 -15.08
C LEU A 241 7.50 2.22 -15.70
N TYR A 242 8.06 1.17 -16.30
CA TYR A 242 9.34 1.28 -17.01
C TYR A 242 9.25 2.22 -18.21
N ARG A 243 8.17 2.17 -18.99
CA ARG A 243 7.98 3.11 -20.11
C ARG A 243 7.96 4.56 -19.64
N MET A 244 7.25 4.86 -18.54
CA MET A 244 7.23 6.21 -17.97
C MET A 244 8.64 6.65 -17.52
N ILE A 245 9.40 5.76 -16.87
CA ILE A 245 10.79 6.04 -16.45
C ILE A 245 11.68 6.30 -17.67
N GLU A 246 11.55 5.49 -18.73
CA GLU A 246 12.33 5.63 -19.96
C GLU A 246 12.00 6.94 -20.69
N GLN A 247 10.72 7.30 -20.80
CA GLN A 247 10.30 8.58 -21.37
C GLN A 247 10.93 9.75 -20.61
N GLU A 248 10.86 9.74 -19.28
CA GLU A 248 11.47 10.79 -18.46
C GLU A 248 13.01 10.84 -18.60
N LEU A 249 13.65 9.70 -18.86
CA LEU A 249 15.10 9.63 -19.11
C LEU A 249 15.49 10.19 -20.49
N THR A 250 14.58 10.21 -21.47
CA THR A 250 14.83 10.81 -22.79
C THR A 250 14.71 12.33 -22.82
N GLU A 251 14.01 12.92 -21.85
CA GLU A 251 13.89 14.37 -21.69
C GLU A 251 15.25 15.05 -21.44
N THR A 252 15.39 16.30 -21.89
CA THR A 252 16.63 17.06 -21.70
C THR A 252 16.92 17.29 -20.21
N PRO A 253 18.20 17.37 -19.78
CA PRO A 253 18.54 17.63 -18.37
C PRO A 253 17.91 18.93 -17.82
N GLU A 254 17.76 19.94 -18.68
CA GLU A 254 17.15 21.23 -18.36
C GLU A 254 15.63 21.09 -18.12
N SER A 255 14.93 20.43 -19.04
CA SER A 255 13.50 20.08 -18.91
C SER A 255 13.25 19.28 -17.63
N ARG A 256 14.08 18.26 -17.37
CA ARG A 256 13.99 17.43 -16.17
C ARG A 256 14.27 18.21 -14.89
N ALA A 257 15.23 19.13 -14.88
CA ALA A 257 15.51 19.97 -13.71
C ALA A 257 14.35 20.91 -13.36
N GLN A 258 13.60 21.38 -14.37
CA GLN A 258 12.38 22.14 -14.18
C GLN A 258 11.24 21.24 -13.67
N ARG A 259 11.02 20.09 -14.31
CA ARG A 259 9.94 19.13 -13.97
C ARG A 259 10.14 18.40 -12.65
N LYS A 260 11.38 18.24 -12.19
CA LYS A 260 11.74 17.72 -10.84
C LYS A 260 10.98 18.44 -9.73
N LYS A 261 10.63 19.71 -9.95
CA LYS A 261 9.93 20.55 -8.97
C LYS A 261 8.41 20.35 -8.97
N THR A 262 7.83 19.67 -9.95
CA THR A 262 6.37 19.59 -10.16
C THR A 262 5.86 18.16 -10.35
N SER A 263 6.68 17.26 -10.86
CA SER A 263 6.33 15.88 -11.17
C SER A 263 7.08 14.88 -10.29
N LEU A 264 6.35 13.87 -9.78
CA LEU A 264 6.93 12.80 -8.96
C LEU A 264 7.93 11.96 -9.76
N ILE A 265 7.58 11.57 -10.99
CA ILE A 265 8.48 10.75 -11.81
C ILE A 265 9.78 11.48 -12.13
N ALA A 266 9.72 12.78 -12.44
CA ALA A 266 10.92 13.59 -12.67
C ALA A 266 11.80 13.66 -11.42
N SER A 267 11.20 13.78 -10.23
CA SER A 267 11.93 13.77 -8.95
C SER A 267 12.59 12.41 -8.67
N LEU A 268 11.86 11.31 -8.87
CA LEU A 268 12.37 9.95 -8.69
C LEU A 268 13.51 9.66 -9.68
N VAL A 269 13.31 9.97 -10.96
CA VAL A 269 14.33 9.77 -12.02
C VAL A 269 15.56 10.64 -11.78
N ALA A 270 15.40 11.88 -11.30
CA ALA A 270 16.53 12.73 -10.94
C ALA A 270 17.31 12.23 -9.71
N SER A 271 16.74 11.34 -8.92
CA SER A 271 17.42 10.68 -7.80
C SER A 271 18.11 9.36 -8.20
N LEU A 272 17.84 8.86 -9.41
CA LEU A 272 18.41 7.62 -9.92
C LEU A 272 19.93 7.73 -10.02
N GLN A 273 20.64 6.75 -9.46
CA GLN A 273 22.10 6.71 -9.53
C GLN A 273 22.58 6.13 -10.86
N ILE A 274 23.66 6.70 -11.41
CA ILE A 274 24.28 6.28 -12.68
C ILE A 274 24.85 4.85 -12.56
N ASP A 275 25.49 4.55 -11.42
CA ASP A 275 25.98 3.22 -11.10
C ASP A 275 25.13 2.59 -10.01
N GLU A 276 24.05 1.92 -10.43
CA GLU A 276 23.12 1.22 -9.53
C GLU A 276 23.83 0.11 -8.74
N GLN A 277 24.85 -0.56 -9.31
CA GLN A 277 25.55 -1.66 -8.66
C GLN A 277 26.50 -1.18 -7.56
N ALA A 278 27.22 -0.09 -7.80
CA ALA A 278 28.06 0.52 -6.78
C ALA A 278 27.21 1.10 -5.63
N GLU A 279 26.05 1.70 -5.96
CA GLU A 279 25.14 2.22 -4.94
C GLU A 279 24.53 1.12 -4.09
N GLU A 280 24.17 -0.03 -4.68
CA GLU A 280 23.59 -1.16 -3.94
C GLU A 280 24.57 -1.77 -2.92
N ARG A 281 25.88 -1.68 -3.18
CA ARG A 281 26.95 -2.16 -2.29
C ARG A 281 27.20 -1.27 -1.07
N LYS A 282 26.73 -0.03 -1.08
CA LYS A 282 26.91 0.91 0.04
C LYS A 282 26.01 0.53 1.21
N SER A 283 26.42 0.91 2.42
CA SER A 283 25.52 0.85 3.58
C SER A 283 24.34 1.80 3.38
N GLU A 284 23.18 1.51 3.97
CA GLU A 284 21.96 2.33 3.81
C GLU A 284 22.17 3.81 4.22
N GLU A 285 23.10 4.08 5.13
CA GLU A 285 23.42 5.44 5.58
C GLU A 285 24.27 6.22 4.56
N GLU A 286 25.02 5.52 3.70
CA GLU A 286 25.91 6.11 2.70
C GLU A 286 25.23 6.29 1.32
N LYS A 287 24.05 5.70 1.13
CA LYS A 287 23.28 5.83 -0.12
C LYS A 287 22.73 7.24 -0.26
N LYS A 288 22.92 7.85 -1.44
CA LYS A 288 22.55 9.24 -1.75
C LYS A 288 21.34 9.36 -2.69
N GLY A 289 20.99 8.32 -3.43
CA GLY A 289 19.85 8.32 -4.35
C GLY A 289 19.07 7.01 -4.33
N LEU A 290 18.28 6.76 -5.37
CA LEU A 290 17.49 5.54 -5.53
C LEU A 290 18.06 4.67 -6.66
N ILE A 291 17.80 3.37 -6.59
CA ILE A 291 17.99 2.44 -7.71
C ILE A 291 16.68 2.18 -8.42
N ARG A 292 16.70 1.64 -9.65
CA ARG A 292 15.49 1.48 -10.46
C ARG A 292 14.44 0.60 -9.79
N ARG A 293 14.86 -0.44 -9.05
CA ARG A 293 13.97 -1.29 -8.26
C ARG A 293 13.21 -0.51 -7.18
N GLU A 294 13.89 0.42 -6.51
CA GLU A 294 13.31 1.26 -5.45
C GLU A 294 12.30 2.26 -6.04
N ILE A 295 12.62 2.87 -7.18
CA ILE A 295 11.69 3.76 -7.90
C ILE A 295 10.38 3.01 -8.23
N LEU A 296 10.46 1.77 -8.72
CA LEU A 296 9.24 0.99 -9.01
C LEU A 296 8.39 0.76 -7.77
N GLY A 297 9.02 0.50 -6.62
CA GLY A 297 8.32 0.41 -5.34
C GLY A 297 7.58 1.71 -5.02
N GLU A 298 8.21 2.85 -5.24
CA GLU A 298 7.60 4.17 -5.00
C GLU A 298 6.47 4.52 -5.95
N MET A 299 6.63 4.21 -7.22
CA MET A 299 5.56 4.39 -8.20
C MET A 299 4.37 3.50 -7.88
N LEU A 300 4.61 2.25 -7.46
CA LEU A 300 3.55 1.33 -7.05
C LEU A 300 2.80 1.82 -5.81
N VAL A 301 3.49 2.34 -4.78
CA VAL A 301 2.83 2.97 -3.63
C VAL A 301 1.93 4.12 -4.07
N SER A 302 2.37 4.93 -5.03
CA SER A 302 1.64 6.12 -5.44
C SER A 302 0.42 5.81 -6.33
N CYS A 303 0.37 4.61 -6.93
CA CYS A 303 -0.77 4.13 -7.73
C CYS A 303 -1.79 3.29 -6.94
N CYS A 304 -1.50 2.91 -5.68
CA CYS A 304 -2.33 2.02 -4.85
C CYS A 304 -3.07 2.78 -3.75
#